data_AF-A0A7W1A4J0-F1
#
_entry.id   AF-A0A7W1A4J0-F1
#
_cell.length_a   1.000
_cell.length_b   1.000
_cell.length_c   1.000
_cell.angle_alpha   90.00
_cell.angle_beta   90.00
_cell.angle_gamma   90.00
#
_symmetry.space_group_name_H-M   'P 1'
#
loop_
_entity.id
_entity.type
_entity.pdbx_description
1 polymer ?
#
loop_
_entity_poly.entity_id
_entity_poly.type
_entity_poly.pdbx_seq_one_letter_code
_entity_poly.pdbx_strand_id
1 'polypeptide(L)'
;MGQFLPADHTRGDANTIGGYMAVHARPAAFEGSDSASYSVEIVTDTTGDAGRPFGAYLLFIRWRAEDPVATGHLETDFLEFAETEEAARNAVGALPLNAVKALLDGLIRARTEASAKPWWEVMRTEGEPLS
;
A
#
# COMPACT_ATOMS: atom_id res chain seq x y z
N MET A 1 17.15 23.32 9.32
CA MET A 1 16.99 23.79 7.93
C MET A 1 17.03 22.55 7.05
N GLY A 2 15.88 22.03 6.60
CA GLY A 2 15.85 20.83 5.75
C GLY A 2 16.39 21.19 4.37
N GLN A 3 17.49 20.58 3.95
CA GLN A 3 17.95 20.72 2.57
C GLN A 3 16.93 20.04 1.66
N PHE A 4 16.32 20.82 0.76
CA PHE A 4 15.62 20.27 -0.39
C PHE A 4 16.66 19.59 -1.28
N LEU A 5 16.70 18.26 -1.25
CA LEU A 5 17.53 17.48 -2.17
C LEU A 5 16.75 17.33 -3.48
N PRO A 6 17.27 17.85 -4.61
CA PRO A 6 16.66 17.62 -5.91
C PRO A 6 16.66 16.13 -6.26
N ALA A 7 15.73 15.73 -7.12
CA ALA A 7 15.57 14.36 -7.57
C ALA A 7 16.84 13.85 -8.27
N ASP A 8 17.35 12.68 -7.85
CA ASP A 8 18.49 12.02 -8.50
C ASP A 8 17.99 10.84 -9.33
N HIS A 9 17.73 11.12 -10.61
CA HIS A 9 17.19 10.16 -11.57
C HIS A 9 18.14 9.01 -11.94
N THR A 10 19.38 9.02 -11.43
CA THR A 10 20.32 7.90 -11.60
C THR A 10 20.06 6.75 -10.62
N ARG A 11 19.24 6.98 -9.59
CA ARG A 11 19.01 6.04 -8.47
C ARG A 11 17.96 4.95 -8.74
N GLY A 12 17.22 5.03 -9.85
CA GLY A 12 16.22 4.04 -10.22
C GLY A 12 15.20 4.55 -11.25
N ASP A 13 14.29 3.66 -11.66
CA ASP A 13 13.17 4.04 -12.53
C ASP A 13 12.07 4.74 -11.73
N ALA A 14 11.99 6.06 -11.85
CA ALA A 14 11.00 6.90 -11.16
C ALA A 14 9.54 6.55 -11.50
N ASN A 15 9.28 5.70 -12.51
CA ASN A 15 7.94 5.20 -12.82
C ASN A 15 7.52 3.97 -12.00
N THR A 16 8.43 3.41 -11.20
CA THR A 16 8.15 2.37 -10.22
C THR A 16 8.11 2.94 -8.82
N ILE A 17 7.42 2.28 -7.88
CA ILE A 17 7.30 2.82 -6.52
C ILE A 17 8.64 2.87 -5.78
N GLY A 18 9.45 1.81 -5.90
CA GLY A 18 10.80 1.77 -5.32
C GLY A 18 11.73 2.78 -5.97
N GLY A 19 11.68 2.92 -7.30
CA GLY A 19 12.49 3.90 -8.01
C GLY A 19 12.08 5.34 -7.71
N TYR A 20 10.78 5.65 -7.60
CA TYR A 20 10.31 6.98 -7.16
C TYR A 20 10.87 7.33 -5.78
N MET A 21 10.76 6.42 -4.80
CA MET A 21 11.27 6.65 -3.44
C MET A 21 12.79 6.86 -3.45
N ALA A 22 13.53 6.09 -4.26
CA ALA A 22 14.97 6.23 -4.40
C ALA A 22 15.39 7.57 -5.03
N VAL A 23 14.67 8.03 -6.06
CA VAL A 23 14.94 9.26 -6.81
C VAL A 23 14.57 10.50 -6.01
N HIS A 24 13.43 10.49 -5.31
CA HIS A 24 12.87 11.66 -4.63
C HIS A 24 13.12 11.73 -3.12
N ALA A 25 13.69 10.67 -2.52
CA ALA A 25 13.96 10.57 -1.09
C ALA A 25 12.74 10.88 -0.20
N ARG A 26 11.53 10.58 -0.69
CA ARG A 26 10.25 10.78 0.01
C ARG A 26 9.22 9.74 -0.46
N PRO A 27 8.21 9.42 0.36
CA PRO A 27 7.08 8.59 -0.05
C PRO A 27 6.38 9.15 -1.30
N ALA A 28 5.92 8.25 -2.18
CA ALA A 28 5.00 8.65 -3.24
C ALA A 28 3.63 9.02 -2.63
N ALA A 29 2.95 9.97 -3.26
CA ALA A 29 1.62 10.40 -2.85
C ALA A 29 0.63 10.23 -4.00
N PHE A 30 -0.59 9.82 -3.67
CA PHE A 30 -1.68 9.53 -4.61
C PHE A 30 -2.96 10.20 -4.10
N GLU A 31 -3.75 10.71 -5.02
CA GLU A 31 -5.15 11.07 -4.75
C GLU A 31 -6.02 9.82 -4.90
N GLY A 32 -6.71 9.42 -3.83
CA GLY A 32 -7.63 8.29 -3.85
C GLY A 32 -8.89 8.59 -4.66
N SER A 33 -9.61 7.54 -5.10
CA SER A 33 -10.92 7.68 -5.73
C SER A 33 -12.00 8.30 -4.81
N ASP A 34 -11.72 8.41 -3.51
CA ASP A 34 -12.51 9.14 -2.50
C ASP A 34 -12.09 10.61 -2.33
N SER A 35 -11.23 11.13 -3.22
CA SER A 35 -10.67 12.50 -3.17
C SER A 35 -9.76 12.80 -1.97
N ALA A 36 -9.35 11.79 -1.19
CA ALA A 36 -8.40 11.98 -0.10
C ALA A 36 -6.95 11.78 -0.59
N SER A 37 -6.00 12.43 0.09
CA SER A 37 -4.57 12.26 -0.18
C SER A 37 -4.00 11.06 0.59
N TYR A 38 -3.21 10.24 -0.09
CA TYR A 38 -2.54 9.08 0.48
C TYR A 38 -1.04 9.11 0.22
N SER A 39 -0.22 8.90 1.25
CA SER A 39 1.19 8.53 1.06
C SER A 39 1.34 7.01 1.11
N VAL A 40 2.26 6.44 0.35
CA VAL A 40 2.51 4.98 0.35
C VAL A 40 3.91 4.63 0.84
N GLU A 41 4.01 3.51 1.54
CA GLU A 41 5.27 2.89 1.97
C GLU A 41 5.28 1.41 1.58
N ILE A 42 6.47 0.88 1.27
CA ILE A 42 6.70 -0.56 1.07
C ILE A 42 7.12 -1.15 2.40
N VAL A 43 6.23 -1.96 2.99
CA VAL A 43 6.47 -2.62 4.27
C VAL A 43 6.77 -4.09 4.01
N THR A 44 7.65 -4.66 4.82
CA THR A 44 8.01 -6.07 4.81
C THR A 44 7.79 -6.67 6.17
N ASP A 45 7.34 -7.91 6.21
CA ASP A 45 7.17 -8.67 7.45
C ASP A 45 7.51 -10.15 7.24
N THR A 46 7.75 -10.84 8.35
CA THR A 46 7.84 -12.30 8.37
C THR A 46 6.47 -12.93 8.19
N THR A 47 6.41 -14.04 7.44
CA THR A 47 5.14 -14.67 7.06
C THR A 47 4.78 -15.88 7.91
N GLY A 48 5.77 -16.43 8.63
CA GLY A 48 5.65 -17.71 9.34
C GLY A 48 5.80 -18.94 8.44
N ASP A 49 5.91 -18.78 7.11
CA ASP A 49 6.17 -19.87 6.16
C ASP A 49 7.67 -19.98 5.85
N ALA A 50 8.29 -21.11 6.19
CA ALA A 50 9.71 -21.36 5.95
C ALA A 50 10.09 -21.35 4.45
N GLY A 51 9.16 -21.67 3.55
CA GLY A 51 9.40 -21.62 2.10
C GLY A 51 9.26 -20.22 1.51
N ARG A 52 8.65 -19.28 2.24
CA ARG A 52 8.39 -17.89 1.81
C ARG A 52 8.53 -16.94 3.01
N PRO A 53 9.69 -16.89 3.67
CA PRO A 53 9.82 -16.36 5.03
C PRO A 53 9.52 -14.87 5.16
N PHE A 54 9.69 -14.10 4.08
CA PHE A 54 9.38 -12.67 4.05
C PHE A 54 8.31 -12.37 3.02
N GLY A 55 7.39 -11.49 3.38
CA GLY A 55 6.36 -10.93 2.50
C GLY A 55 6.47 -9.41 2.48
N ALA A 56 6.08 -8.81 1.35
CA ALA A 56 6.03 -7.36 1.18
C ALA A 56 4.64 -6.91 0.75
N TYR A 57 4.21 -5.76 1.28
CA TYR A 57 2.90 -5.16 1.03
C TYR A 57 3.01 -3.63 0.97
N LEU A 58 1.92 -2.99 0.53
CA LEU A 58 1.83 -1.53 0.47
C LEU A 58 0.97 -1.02 1.62
N LEU A 59 1.51 -0.08 2.38
CA LEU A 59 0.79 0.67 3.42
C LEU A 59 0.48 2.08 2.91
N PHE A 60 -0.81 2.40 2.81
CA PHE A 60 -1.30 3.72 2.40
C PHE A 60 -1.80 4.50 3.62
N ILE A 61 -1.14 5.62 3.94
CA ILE A 61 -1.55 6.52 5.02
C ILE A 61 -2.45 7.62 4.45
N ARG A 62 -3.66 7.75 4.97
CA ARG A 62 -4.65 8.76 4.57
C ARG A 62 -4.45 10.06 5.32
N TRP A 63 -4.36 11.17 4.61
CA TRP A 63 -4.17 12.52 5.17
C TRP A 63 -5.44 13.36 5.09
N ARG A 64 -5.62 14.26 6.06
CA ARG A 64 -6.65 15.30 6.01
C ARG A 64 -6.17 16.44 5.10
N ALA A 65 -7.07 17.03 4.32
CA ALA A 65 -6.71 18.09 3.36
C ALA A 65 -6.10 19.34 4.02
N GLU A 66 -6.53 19.66 5.24
CA GLU A 66 -6.19 20.92 5.93
C GLU A 66 -5.21 20.75 7.09
N ASP A 67 -4.90 19.51 7.49
CA ASP A 67 -4.13 19.21 8.69
C ASP A 67 -3.16 18.05 8.44
N PRO A 68 -1.85 18.15 8.78
CA PRO A 68 -0.88 17.06 8.70
C PRO A 68 -1.14 15.93 9.71
N VAL A 69 -2.40 15.62 9.99
CA VAL A 69 -2.82 14.52 10.84
C VAL A 69 -3.28 13.36 9.95
N ALA A 70 -2.63 12.22 10.13
CA ALA A 70 -3.08 10.96 9.55
C ALA A 70 -4.47 10.62 10.09
N THR A 71 -5.41 10.33 9.19
CA THR A 71 -6.82 10.05 9.53
C THR A 71 -7.17 8.57 9.46
N GLY A 72 -6.28 7.75 8.92
CA GLY A 72 -6.45 6.31 8.79
C GLY A 72 -5.41 5.72 7.85
N HIS A 73 -5.52 4.42 7.61
CA HIS A 73 -4.69 3.72 6.64
C HIS A 73 -5.51 2.67 5.89
N LEU A 74 -4.96 2.26 4.75
CA LEU A 74 -5.33 1.08 3.99
C LEU A 74 -4.06 0.29 3.73
N GLU A 75 -4.16 -1.04 3.70
CA GLU A 75 -3.03 -1.91 3.40
C GLU A 75 -3.47 -2.99 2.41
N THR A 76 -2.54 -3.43 1.57
CA THR A 76 -2.73 -4.64 0.78
C THR A 76 -2.40 -5.86 1.62
N ASP A 77 -2.88 -7.04 1.20
CA ASP A 77 -2.22 -8.29 1.57
C ASP A 77 -0.77 -8.32 1.06
N PHE A 78 0.00 -9.34 1.43
CA PHE A 78 1.31 -9.57 0.81
C PHE A 78 1.18 -9.72 -0.70
N LEU A 79 1.84 -8.82 -1.42
CA LEU A 79 1.88 -8.79 -2.88
C LEU A 79 2.97 -9.70 -3.42
N GLU A 80 4.11 -9.74 -2.72
CA GLU A 80 5.29 -10.53 -3.08
C GLU A 80 5.89 -11.20 -1.87
N PHE A 81 6.59 -12.31 -2.11
CA PHE A 81 7.24 -13.10 -1.09
C PHE A 81 8.65 -13.49 -1.53
N ALA A 82 9.59 -13.56 -0.59
CA ALA A 82 10.97 -13.92 -0.90
C ALA A 82 11.70 -14.56 0.29
N GLU A 83 12.89 -15.08 0.00
CA GLU A 83 13.81 -15.63 1.01
C GLU A 83 14.44 -14.55 1.91
N THR A 84 14.46 -13.29 1.46
CA THR A 84 15.01 -12.16 2.21
C THR A 84 14.06 -10.97 2.20
N GLU A 85 14.13 -10.16 3.26
CA GLU A 85 13.37 -8.91 3.38
C GLU A 85 13.63 -7.97 2.20
N GLU A 86 14.90 -7.79 1.82
CA GLU A 86 15.31 -6.92 0.72
C GLU A 86 14.74 -7.39 -0.62
N ALA A 87 14.77 -8.70 -0.89
CA ALA A 87 14.22 -9.24 -2.13
C ALA A 87 12.69 -9.01 -2.22
N ALA A 88 11.96 -9.21 -1.12
CA ALA A 88 10.53 -8.94 -1.07
C ALA A 88 10.22 -7.44 -1.30
N ARG A 89 10.97 -6.56 -0.63
CA ARG A 89 10.86 -5.11 -0.81
C ARG A 89 11.16 -4.68 -2.25
N ASN A 90 12.21 -5.21 -2.85
CA ASN A 90 12.60 -4.89 -4.22
C ASN A 90 11.55 -5.39 -5.25
N ALA A 91 10.94 -6.55 -5.01
CA ALA A 91 9.89 -7.08 -5.87
C ALA A 91 8.65 -6.17 -5.89
N VAL A 92 8.14 -5.76 -4.71
CA VAL A 92 7.06 -4.75 -4.64
C VAL A 92 7.53 -3.39 -5.15
N GLY A 93 8.79 -3.04 -4.92
CA GLY A 93 9.44 -1.83 -5.41
C GLY A 93 9.40 -1.68 -6.93
N ALA A 94 9.37 -2.79 -7.67
CA ALA A 94 9.28 -2.80 -9.12
C ALA A 94 7.87 -2.51 -9.66
N LEU A 95 6.85 -2.42 -8.81
CA LEU A 95 5.49 -2.11 -9.25
C LEU A 95 5.43 -0.71 -9.88
N PRO A 96 4.81 -0.56 -11.05
CA PRO A 96 4.66 0.75 -11.67
C PRO A 96 3.65 1.60 -10.87
N LEU A 97 3.84 2.92 -10.85
CA LEU A 97 3.01 3.84 -10.05
C LEU A 97 1.51 3.76 -10.40
N ASN A 98 1.17 3.45 -11.65
CA ASN A 98 -0.22 3.26 -12.06
C ASN A 98 -0.85 1.99 -11.48
N ALA A 99 -0.08 0.91 -11.29
CA ALA A 99 -0.56 -0.30 -10.62
C ALA A 99 -0.76 -0.04 -9.12
N VAL A 100 0.17 0.69 -8.48
CA VAL A 100 0.02 1.13 -7.08
C VAL A 100 -1.26 1.96 -6.89
N LYS A 101 -1.53 2.89 -7.83
CA LYS A 101 -2.78 3.65 -7.83
C LYS A 101 -4.03 2.76 -7.96
N ALA A 102 -3.99 1.78 -8.86
CA ALA A 102 -5.11 0.85 -9.04
C ALA A 102 -5.37 0.00 -7.78
N LEU A 103 -4.32 -0.41 -7.07
CA LEU A 103 -4.43 -1.11 -5.78
C LEU A 103 -5.10 -0.22 -4.73
N LEU A 104 -4.66 1.03 -4.58
CA LEU A 104 -5.30 1.99 -3.66
C LEU A 104 -6.80 2.15 -3.95
N ASP A 105 -7.17 2.37 -5.21
CA ASP A 105 -8.58 2.55 -5.60
C ASP A 105 -9.41 1.29 -5.36
N GLY A 106 -8.80 0.11 -5.52
CA GLY A 106 -9.41 -1.17 -5.16
C GLY A 106 -9.69 -1.28 -3.66
N LEU A 107 -8.73 -0.91 -2.82
CA LEU A 107 -8.88 -0.92 -1.35
C LEU A 107 -9.95 0.07 -0.87
N ILE A 108 -9.99 1.28 -1.45
CA ILE A 108 -11.03 2.27 -1.15
C ILE A 108 -12.42 1.70 -1.46
N ARG A 109 -12.60 1.14 -2.68
CA ARG A 109 -13.86 0.53 -3.09
C ARG A 109 -14.29 -0.60 -2.15
N ALA A 110 -13.37 -1.53 -1.87
CA ALA A 110 -13.65 -2.66 -0.98
C ALA A 110 -14.08 -2.20 0.42
N ARG A 111 -13.44 -1.15 0.97
CA ARG A 111 -13.82 -0.59 2.27
C ARG A 111 -15.18 0.11 2.24
N THR A 112 -15.49 0.84 1.17
CA THR A 112 -16.82 1.45 0.98
C THR A 112 -17.90 0.38 0.92
N GLU A 113 -17.68 -0.70 0.16
CA GLU A 113 -18.61 -1.83 0.07
C GLU A 113 -18.80 -2.53 1.42
N ALA A 114 -17.72 -2.79 2.16
CA ALA A 114 -17.80 -3.38 3.49
C ALA A 114 -18.57 -2.50 4.49
N SER A 115 -18.41 -1.18 4.40
CA SER A 115 -19.14 -0.22 5.26
C SER A 115 -20.62 -0.08 4.88
N ALA A 116 -20.96 -0.32 3.61
CA ALA A 116 -22.34 -0.25 3.11
C ALA A 116 -23.15 -1.51 3.43
N LYS A 117 -22.48 -2.66 3.64
CA LYS A 117 -23.15 -3.90 4.06
C LYS A 117 -23.68 -3.74 5.48
N PRO A 118 -24.99 -3.92 5.70
CA PRO A 118 -25.53 -3.88 7.04
C PRO A 118 -24.95 -5.00 7.91
N TRP A 119 -24.75 -4.72 9.20
CA TRP A 119 -24.09 -5.64 10.14
C TRP A 119 -24.74 -7.03 10.22
N TRP A 120 -26.03 -7.16 9.88
CA TRP A 120 -26.77 -8.43 9.85
C TRP A 120 -26.55 -9.27 8.58
N GLU A 121 -26.09 -8.68 7.47
CA GLU A 121 -25.69 -9.43 6.26
C GLU A 121 -24.30 -10.05 6.40
N VAL A 122 -23.41 -9.35 7.11
CA VAL A 122 -22.08 -9.87 7.46
C VAL A 122 -22.22 -11.15 8.30
N MET A 123 -23.06 -11.14 9.33
CA MET A 123 -23.29 -12.33 10.18
C MET A 123 -23.98 -13.49 9.47
N ARG A 124 -24.82 -13.24 8.45
CA ARG A 124 -25.46 -14.32 7.67
C ARG A 124 -24.49 -15.11 6.80
N THR A 125 -23.35 -14.50 6.44
CA THR A 125 -22.33 -15.15 5.61
C THR A 125 -21.42 -16.07 6.43
N GLU A 126 -21.31 -15.83 7.74
CA GLU A 126 -20.55 -16.67 8.69
C GLU A 126 -21.39 -17.81 9.29
N GLY A 127 -22.70 -17.83 9.01
CA GLY A 127 -23.68 -18.69 9.66
C GLY A 127 -24.31 -19.77 8.78
N GLU A 128 -23.77 -20.11 7.60
CA GLU A 128 -24.19 -21.32 6.89
C GLU A 128 -23.47 -22.55 7.47
N PRO A 129 -24.12 -23.38 8.29
CA PRO A 129 -23.63 -24.74 8.51
C PRO A 129 -23.69 -25.50 7.18
N LEU A 130 -22.58 -26.15 6.84
CA LEU A 130 -22.53 -27.16 5.79
C LEU A 130 -23.70 -28.13 5.98
N SER A 131 -24.61 -28.14 5.01
CA SER A 131 -25.70 -29.12 4.90
C SER A 131 -25.18 -30.44 4.34
#